data_AF-A0A4Y9FI59-F1
#
_entry.id   AF-A0A4Y9FI59-F1
#
_cell.length_a   1.000
_cell.length_b   1.000
_cell.length_c   1.000
_cell.angle_alpha   90.00
_cell.angle_beta   90.00
_cell.angle_gamma   90.00
#
_symmetry.space_group_name_H-M   'P 1'
#
loop_
_entity.id
_entity.type
_entity.pdbx_description
1 polymer ?
#
loop_
_entity_poly.entity_id
_entity_poly.type
_entity_poly.pdbx_seq_one_letter_code
_entity_poly.pdbx_strand_id
1 'polypeptide(L)'
;MTLVNDTGFDPVFSGSIAESWRQQPCTPSYCCDWEAATMLRAFPLAKKGEGRARLPSLYASFGKLGETPTHEDIIDNNRSINWP
;
A
#
# COMPACT_ATOMS: atom_id res chain seq x y z
N MET A 1 22.54 -1.70 6.35
CA MET A 1 21.32 -2.50 6.11
C MET A 1 21.54 -4.01 6.35
N THR A 2 22.59 -4.42 7.06
CA THR A 2 22.95 -5.83 7.30
C THR A 2 21.81 -6.64 7.90
N LEU A 3 21.15 -6.15 8.95
CA LEU A 3 20.05 -6.88 9.59
C LEU A 3 18.88 -7.22 8.64
N VAL A 4 18.48 -6.29 7.77
CA VAL A 4 17.35 -6.49 6.84
C VAL A 4 17.73 -7.45 5.71
N ASN A 5 18.97 -7.32 5.22
CA ASN A 5 19.49 -8.20 4.18
C ASN A 5 19.67 -9.63 4.69
N ASP A 6 20.17 -9.79 5.93
CA ASP A 6 20.37 -11.10 6.56
C ASP A 6 19.05 -11.83 6.83
N THR A 7 17.94 -11.10 6.97
CA THR A 7 16.59 -11.67 7.10
C THR A 7 15.91 -11.94 5.75
N GLY A 8 16.58 -11.65 4.63
CA GLY A 8 16.08 -11.93 3.29
C GLY A 8 15.02 -10.95 2.77
N PHE A 9 14.90 -9.76 3.38
CA PHE A 9 14.00 -8.70 2.91
C PHE A 9 14.76 -7.65 2.10
N ASP A 10 14.06 -7.00 1.17
CA ASP A 10 14.58 -5.85 0.44
C ASP A 10 14.31 -4.54 1.19
N PRO A 11 15.33 -3.85 1.71
CA PRO A 11 15.12 -2.57 2.38
C PRO A 11 14.77 -1.47 1.36
N VAL A 12 13.68 -0.75 1.61
CA VAL A 12 13.29 0.42 0.80
C VAL A 12 13.27 1.67 1.68
N PHE A 13 14.02 2.70 1.28
CA PHE A 13 13.94 4.01 1.94
C PHE A 13 12.69 4.76 1.48
N SER A 14 11.75 4.94 2.39
CA SER A 14 10.45 5.59 2.11
C SER A 14 10.43 7.10 2.36
N GLY A 15 11.58 7.69 2.71
CA GLY A 15 11.74 9.12 2.96
C GLY A 15 11.84 9.49 4.44
N SER A 16 11.71 10.78 4.74
CA SER A 16 11.71 11.29 6.11
C SER A 16 10.39 11.02 6.83
N ILE A 17 10.35 11.20 8.16
CA ILE A 17 9.10 11.08 8.93
C ILE A 17 8.02 12.06 8.45
N ALA A 18 8.41 13.24 7.95
CA ALA A 18 7.47 14.21 7.37
C ALA A 18 6.80 13.70 6.09
N GLU A 19 7.37 12.70 5.42
CA GLU A 19 6.81 12.03 4.22
C GLU A 19 6.09 10.72 4.53
N SER A 20 6.01 10.30 5.80
CA SER A 20 5.33 9.06 6.23
C SER A 20 3.84 9.00 5.82
N TRP A 21 3.21 10.14 5.55
CA TRP A 21 1.83 10.22 5.06
C TRP A 21 1.63 9.50 3.71
N ARG A 22 2.70 9.25 2.93
CA ARG A 22 2.67 8.50 1.67
C ARG A 22 2.45 6.98 1.85
N GLN A 23 2.43 6.52 3.11
CA GLN A 23 2.26 5.13 3.54
C GLN A 23 1.04 4.98 4.47
N GLN A 24 -0.02 5.74 4.22
CA GLN A 24 -1.27 5.68 4.98
C GLN A 24 -2.31 4.87 4.21
N PRO A 25 -3.39 4.40 4.87
CA PRO A 25 -4.51 3.75 4.19
C PRO A 25 -4.97 4.53 2.95
N CYS A 26 -5.27 3.78 1.90
CA CYS A 26 -5.67 4.30 0.59
C CYS A 26 -4.61 5.10 -0.18
N THR A 27 -3.32 4.98 0.16
CA THR A 27 -2.20 5.45 -0.67
C THR A 27 -1.63 4.31 -1.52
N PRO A 28 -0.98 4.58 -2.67
CA PRO A 28 -0.55 3.55 -3.61
C PRO A 28 0.42 2.49 -3.06
N SER A 29 1.06 2.77 -1.92
CA SER A 29 2.04 1.87 -1.28
C SER A 29 1.42 0.97 -0.21
N TYR A 30 0.19 1.26 0.24
CA TYR A 30 -0.38 0.66 1.43
C TYR A 30 -1.09 -0.67 1.13
N CYS A 31 -0.70 -1.75 1.81
CA CYS A 31 -1.29 -3.09 1.71
C CYS A 31 -1.43 -3.63 0.27
N CYS A 32 -0.44 -3.35 -0.58
CA CYS A 32 -0.43 -3.80 -1.99
C CYS A 32 0.66 -4.84 -2.29
N ASP A 33 1.43 -5.25 -1.28
CA ASP A 33 2.52 -6.25 -1.36
C ASP A 33 3.37 -6.09 -2.63
N TRP A 34 3.93 -4.89 -2.77
CA TRP A 34 4.80 -4.55 -3.89
C TRP A 34 6.23 -5.00 -3.64
N GLU A 35 6.85 -5.55 -4.67
CA GLU A 35 8.30 -5.68 -4.75
C GLU A 35 8.99 -4.31 -4.64
N ALA A 36 10.24 -4.29 -4.18
CA ALA A 36 10.99 -3.08 -3.85
C ALA A 36 10.97 -2.01 -4.97
N ALA A 37 11.12 -2.44 -6.22
CA ALA A 37 11.09 -1.55 -7.38
C ALA A 37 9.74 -0.87 -7.59
N THR A 38 8.63 -1.58 -7.36
CA THR A 38 7.27 -1.02 -7.46
C THR A 38 6.96 -0.17 -6.23
N MET A 39 7.42 -0.55 -5.05
CA MET A 39 7.26 0.25 -3.83
C MET A 39 7.91 1.63 -3.96
N LEU A 40 9.12 1.71 -4.52
CA LEU A 40 9.79 2.98 -4.82
C LEU A 40 8.99 3.87 -5.79
N ARG A 41 8.29 3.27 -6.76
CA ARG A 41 7.40 3.98 -7.68
C ARG A 41 6.09 4.41 -7.02
N ALA A 42 5.61 3.67 -6.02
CA ALA A 42 4.35 3.94 -5.34
C ALA A 42 4.40 5.22 -4.49
N PHE A 43 5.49 5.47 -3.78
CA PHE A 43 5.60 6.64 -2.89
C PHE A 43 5.33 8.00 -3.55
N PRO A 44 5.95 8.36 -4.70
CA PRO A 44 5.69 9.65 -5.33
C PRO A 44 4.29 9.79 -5.93
N LEU A 45 3.55 8.69 -6.10
CA LEU A 45 2.17 8.71 -6.61
C LEU A 45 1.15 9.07 -5.51
N ALA A 46 1.54 8.99 -4.24
CA ALA A 46 0.68 9.38 -3.13
C ALA A 46 0.39 10.88 -3.15
N LYS A 47 -0.89 11.25 -3.04
CA LYS A 47 -1.35 12.63 -2.96
C LYS A 47 -2.03 12.88 -1.63
N LYS A 48 -1.60 13.95 -0.96
CA LYS A 48 -2.06 14.28 0.39
C LYS A 48 -3.57 14.54 0.36
N GLY A 49 -4.32 13.89 1.25
CA GLY A 49 -5.77 14.01 1.36
C GLY A 49 -6.58 13.04 0.49
N GLU A 50 -6.06 12.54 -0.64
CA GLU A 50 -6.81 11.62 -1.52
C GLU A 50 -7.14 10.29 -0.83
N GLY A 51 -6.21 9.76 -0.03
CA GLY A 51 -6.45 8.52 0.71
C GLY A 51 -7.66 8.61 1.63
N ARG A 52 -7.85 9.75 2.32
CA ARG A 52 -9.02 9.97 3.19
C ARG A 52 -10.32 9.97 2.39
N ALA A 53 -10.31 10.52 1.19
CA ALA A 53 -11.49 10.56 0.30
C ALA A 53 -11.84 9.17 -0.27
N ARG A 54 -10.86 8.27 -0.41
CA ARG A 54 -11.06 6.90 -0.92
C ARG A 54 -11.51 5.88 0.12
N LEU A 55 -11.34 6.15 1.41
CA LEU A 55 -11.70 5.21 2.49
C LEU A 55 -13.12 4.62 2.36
N PRO A 56 -14.19 5.40 2.06
CA PRO A 56 -15.52 4.84 1.88
C PRO A 56 -15.59 3.80 0.74
N SER A 57 -14.89 4.07 -0.37
CA SER A 57 -14.81 3.15 -1.51
C SER A 57 -14.06 1.87 -1.17
N LEU A 58 -12.96 1.96 -0.40
CA LEU A 58 -12.21 0.79 0.07
C LEU A 58 -13.07 -0.10 0.97
N TYR A 59 -13.80 0.48 1.92
CA TYR A 59 -14.68 -0.32 2.79
C TYR A 59 -15.84 -0.94 2.03
N ALA A 60 -16.44 -0.20 1.10
CA ALA A 60 -17.48 -0.74 0.24
C ALA A 60 -16.98 -1.87 -0.67
N SER A 61 -15.70 -1.85 -1.07
CA SER A 61 -15.12 -2.91 -1.90
C SER A 61 -14.82 -4.18 -1.09
N PHE A 62 -14.37 -4.06 0.16
CA PHE A 62 -14.21 -5.23 1.05
C PHE A 62 -15.52 -6.00 1.27
N GLY A 63 -16.66 -5.30 1.35
CA GLY A 63 -17.97 -5.94 1.46
C GLY A 63 -18.35 -6.83 0.26
N LYS A 64 -17.60 -6.78 -0.85
CA LYS A 64 -17.82 -7.59 -2.05
C LYS A 64 -16.97 -8.87 -2.11
N LEU A 65 -15.99 -9.04 -1.21
CA LEU A 65 -15.04 -10.17 -1.26
C LEU A 65 -15.56 -11.44 -0.56
N GLY A 66 -16.75 -11.41 0.03
CA GLY A 66 -17.31 -12.52 0.81
C GLY A 66 -16.80 -12.59 2.25
N GLU A 67 -17.18 -13.65 2.99
CA GLU A 67 -16.89 -13.78 4.43
C GLU A 67 -15.43 -14.10 4.74
N THR A 68 -14.74 -14.82 3.84
CA THR A 68 -13.36 -15.29 4.04
C THR A 68 -12.51 -15.02 2.80
N PRO A 69 -12.19 -13.75 2.52
CA PRO A 69 -11.31 -13.39 1.42
C PRO A 69 -9.91 -13.98 1.63
N THR A 70 -9.26 -14.39 0.55
CA THR A 70 -7.86 -14.79 0.57
C THR A 70 -6.94 -13.58 0.72
N HIS A 71 -5.66 -13.82 1.03
CA HIS A 71 -4.65 -12.76 1.04
C HIS A 71 -4.55 -12.06 -0.33
N GLU A 72 -4.63 -12.84 -1.41
CA GLU A 72 -4.58 -12.33 -2.78
C GLU A 72 -5.79 -11.44 -3.09
N ASP A 73 -7.00 -11.83 -2.66
CA ASP A 73 -8.20 -10.99 -2.82
C ASP A 73 -8.04 -9.62 -2.13
N ILE A 74 -7.44 -9.61 -0.93
CA ILE A 74 -7.20 -8.37 -0.19
C ILE A 74 -6.17 -7.50 -0.89
N ILE A 75 -5.06 -8.10 -1.37
CA ILE A 75 -4.04 -7.39 -2.12
C ILE A 75 -4.65 -6.77 -3.38
N ASP A 76 -5.34 -7.58 -4.19
CA ASP A 76 -5.89 -7.13 -5.47
C ASP A 76 -6.97 -6.06 -5.28
N ASN A 77 -7.79 -6.18 -4.24
CA ASN A 77 -8.72 -5.13 -3.86
C ASN A 77 -8.00 -3.81 -3.51
N ASN A 78 -6.96 -3.86 -2.67
CA ASN A 78 -6.17 -2.66 -2.35
C ASN A 78 -5.51 -2.06 -3.58
N ARG A 79 -4.91 -2.89 -4.45
CA ARG A 79 -4.29 -2.46 -5.71
C ARG A 79 -5.31 -1.75 -6.59
N SER A 80 -6.50 -2.33 -6.79
CA SER A 80 -7.54 -1.75 -7.64
C SER A 80 -8.05 -0.37 -7.18
N ILE A 81 -7.98 -0.08 -5.88
CA ILE A 81 -8.43 1.19 -5.29
C ILE A 81 -7.30 2.22 -5.18
N ASN A 82 -6.09 1.76 -4.86
CA ASN A 82 -5.00 2.63 -4.41
C ASN A 82 -3.97 2.90 -5.51
N TRP A 83 -3.82 1.99 -6.46
CA TRP A 83 -2.89 2.10 -7.57
C TRP A 83 -3.52 2.89 -8.74
N PRO A 84 -2.79 3.82 -9.38
CA PRO A 84 -3.27 4.52 -10.57
C PRO A 84 -3.28 3.67 -11.84
#